data_AF-A0A1H1RJC1-F1
#
_entry.id   AF-A0A1H1RJC1-F1
#
_cell.length_a   1.000
_cell.length_b   1.000
_cell.length_c   1.000
_cell.angle_alpha   90.00
_cell.angle_beta   90.00
_cell.angle_gamma   90.00
#
_symmetry.space_group_name_H-M   'P 1'
#
loop_
_entity.id
_entity.type
_entity.pdbx_description
1 polymer ?
#
loop_
_entity_poly.entity_id
_entity_poly.type
_entity_poly.pdbx_seq_one_letter_code
_entity_poly.pdbx_strand_id
1 'polypeptide(L)'
;MRERHFNPAPGWPAPPQGWTPPADWQPDPAWPPAPAGWVWWVDGEGPDEPARSVQRRGYQLGWVVTYWSATGLSLLFLLLAVTTPDVPGSTVAALGFGSTAALAGSTLATLLRRAGVAAIDFDDATAPMRVLAAAWAVLLVAMLVAVAVGTGWGARDSAGPEATSSVLSVADRVAAQIFGVAALFVVVGDGYTKHRRLLGRA
;
A
#
# COMPACT_ATOMS: atom_id res chain seq x y z
N MET A 1 -28.02 15.37 -7.13
CA MET A 1 -28.07 16.68 -6.42
C MET A 1 -27.16 16.54 -5.21
N ARG A 2 -26.36 17.56 -4.85
CA ARG A 2 -25.48 17.46 -3.69
C ARG A 2 -26.33 17.55 -2.42
N GLU A 3 -26.22 16.56 -1.52
CA GLU A 3 -26.85 16.63 -0.21
C GLU A 3 -26.10 17.66 0.65
N ARG A 4 -26.83 18.66 1.14
CA ARG A 4 -26.32 19.66 2.07
C ARG A 4 -26.55 19.16 3.48
N HIS A 5 -25.48 19.05 4.27
CA HIS A 5 -25.59 18.73 5.69
C HIS A 5 -25.21 19.94 6.54
N PHE A 6 -25.72 19.92 7.77
CA PHE A 6 -25.48 20.97 8.74
C PHE A 6 -24.14 20.72 9.44
N ASN A 7 -23.24 21.70 9.36
CA ASN A 7 -21.92 21.66 10.00
C ASN A 7 -21.95 22.42 11.36
N PRO A 8 -22.07 21.71 12.50
CA PRO A 8 -22.08 22.32 13.81
C PRO A 8 -20.73 22.99 14.12
N ALA A 9 -20.75 24.12 14.83
CA ALA A 9 -19.52 24.82 15.21
C ALA A 9 -18.67 24.00 16.21
N PRO A 10 -17.36 24.28 16.35
CA PRO A 10 -16.51 23.59 17.32
C PRO A 10 -17.05 23.79 18.75
N GLY A 11 -17.34 22.68 19.45
CA GLY A 11 -17.91 22.69 20.80
C GLY A 11 -19.43 22.50 20.87
N TRP A 12 -20.11 22.38 19.73
CA TRP A 12 -21.53 22.03 19.66
C TRP A 12 -21.71 20.49 19.63
N PRO A 13 -22.85 19.96 20.12
CA PRO A 13 -23.15 18.54 19.98
C PRO A 13 -23.30 18.16 18.50
N ALA A 14 -22.77 16.99 18.13
CA ALA A 14 -22.91 16.47 16.77
C ALA A 14 -24.37 16.06 16.51
N PRO A 15 -25.04 16.62 15.49
CA PRO A 15 -26.40 16.24 15.16
C PRO A 15 -26.47 14.84 14.54
N PRO A 16 -27.61 14.14 14.63
CA PRO A 16 -27.81 12.86 13.95
C PRO A 16 -27.59 12.95 12.44
N GLN A 17 -27.17 11.84 11.81
CA GLN A 17 -26.96 11.80 10.36
C GLN A 17 -28.24 12.15 9.61
N GLY A 18 -28.16 13.15 8.71
CA GLY A 18 -29.31 13.62 7.94
C GLY A 18 -30.25 14.59 8.68
N TRP A 19 -29.91 14.99 9.91
CA TRP A 19 -30.67 16.01 10.62
C TRP A 19 -30.49 17.37 9.95
N THR A 20 -31.62 18.05 9.75
CA THR A 20 -31.70 19.39 9.20
C THR A 20 -32.43 20.25 10.22
N PRO A 21 -31.88 21.41 10.66
CA PRO A 21 -32.57 22.28 11.58
C PRO A 21 -33.93 22.69 11.00
N PRO A 22 -35.04 22.57 11.77
CA PRO A 22 -36.31 23.17 11.38
C PRO A 22 -36.19 24.69 11.34
N ALA A 23 -37.09 25.37 10.62
CA ALA A 23 -36.98 26.81 10.33
C ALA A 23 -36.99 27.71 11.59
N ASP A 24 -37.50 27.20 12.71
CA ASP A 24 -37.60 27.85 14.02
C ASP A 24 -36.45 27.49 14.96
N TRP A 25 -35.50 26.66 14.52
CA TRP A 25 -34.39 26.21 15.34
C TRP A 25 -33.43 27.34 15.69
N GLN A 26 -33.09 27.44 16.98
CA GLN A 26 -32.05 28.33 17.49
C GLN A 26 -31.02 27.52 18.29
N PRO A 27 -29.73 27.85 18.17
CA PRO A 27 -28.70 27.23 18.99
C PRO A 27 -28.90 27.57 20.48
N ASP A 28 -28.57 26.62 21.35
CA ASP A 28 -28.63 26.82 22.79
C ASP A 28 -27.68 27.97 23.19
N PRO A 29 -28.11 28.96 23.99
CA PRO A 29 -27.26 30.04 24.47
C PRO A 29 -26.01 29.57 25.24
N ALA A 30 -26.02 28.36 25.78
CA ALA A 30 -24.87 27.76 26.45
C ALA A 30 -23.75 27.32 25.49
N TRP A 31 -24.03 27.24 24.18
CA TRP A 31 -23.04 26.81 23.20
C TRP A 31 -22.10 27.94 22.78
N PRO A 32 -20.82 27.64 22.52
CA PRO A 32 -19.86 28.65 22.11
C PRO A 32 -20.27 29.30 20.77
N PRO A 33 -20.03 30.60 20.57
CA PRO A 33 -20.34 31.26 19.31
C PRO A 33 -19.50 30.67 18.17
N ALA A 34 -20.10 30.60 16.98
CA ALA A 34 -19.38 30.13 15.80
C ALA A 34 -18.24 31.09 15.44
N PRO A 35 -17.10 30.57 14.94
CA PRO A 35 -15.99 31.41 14.46
C PRO A 35 -16.42 32.35 13.33
N ALA A 36 -15.73 33.49 13.20
CA ALA A 36 -15.97 34.42 12.10
C ALA A 36 -15.75 33.72 10.73
N GLY A 37 -16.74 33.79 9.85
CA GLY A 37 -16.71 33.13 8.54
C GLY A 37 -17.15 31.66 8.52
N TRP A 38 -17.82 31.18 9.59
CA TRP A 38 -18.29 29.79 9.65
C TRP A 38 -19.32 29.45 8.57
N VAL A 39 -19.12 28.33 7.89
CA VAL A 39 -20.01 27.80 6.86
C VAL A 39 -20.93 26.75 7.49
N TRP A 40 -22.21 27.09 7.63
CA TRP A 40 -23.24 26.25 8.25
C TRP A 40 -23.70 25.09 7.37
N TRP A 41 -23.64 25.27 6.06
CA TRP A 41 -24.10 24.31 5.07
C TRP A 41 -22.95 23.95 4.16
N VAL A 42 -22.54 22.70 4.24
CA VAL A 42 -21.49 22.16 3.37
C VAL A 42 -22.12 21.11 2.46
N ASP A 43 -21.74 21.17 1.19
CA ASP A 43 -22.12 20.16 0.21
C ASP A 43 -21.26 18.91 0.48
N GLY A 44 -21.85 17.86 1.07
CA GLY A 44 -21.17 16.58 1.32
C GLY A 44 -20.38 16.45 2.65
N GLU A 45 -20.61 15.30 3.29
CA GLU A 45 -19.78 14.58 4.28
C GLU A 45 -19.48 15.26 5.66
N GLY A 46 -20.00 14.66 6.74
CA GLY A 46 -20.21 15.22 8.09
C GLY A 46 -19.02 15.84 8.86
N PRO A 47 -19.24 16.37 10.08
CA PRO A 47 -18.24 17.18 10.81
C PRO A 47 -16.91 16.48 11.16
N ASP A 48 -16.86 15.15 11.22
CA ASP A 48 -15.63 14.39 11.50
C ASP A 48 -14.74 14.15 10.26
N GLU A 49 -15.24 14.50 9.08
CA GLU A 49 -14.65 14.12 7.81
C GLU A 49 -13.31 14.82 7.47
N PRO A 50 -13.03 16.09 7.84
CA PRO A 50 -11.70 16.67 7.63
C PRO A 50 -10.61 15.92 8.42
N ALA A 51 -10.88 15.48 9.65
CA ALA A 51 -9.94 14.69 10.43
C ALA A 51 -9.69 13.31 9.80
N ARG A 52 -10.78 12.63 9.39
CA ARG A 52 -10.68 11.31 8.72
C ARG A 52 -10.01 11.41 7.35
N SER A 53 -10.20 12.48 6.58
CA SER A 53 -9.61 12.67 5.26
C SER A 53 -8.10 12.95 5.35
N VAL A 54 -7.64 13.74 6.32
CA VAL A 54 -6.20 13.95 6.59
C VAL A 54 -5.56 12.63 7.03
N GLN A 55 -6.18 11.89 7.95
CA GLN A 55 -5.67 10.59 8.40
C GLN A 55 -5.65 9.54 7.27
N ARG A 56 -6.68 9.52 6.41
CA ARG A 56 -6.74 8.67 5.21
C ARG A 56 -5.66 9.02 4.18
N ARG A 57 -5.39 10.31 3.94
CA ARG A 57 -4.32 10.75 3.02
C ARG A 57 -2.94 10.33 3.53
N GLY A 58 -2.69 10.45 4.84
CA GLY A 58 -1.44 9.98 5.46
C GLY A 58 -1.26 8.47 5.31
N TYR A 59 -2.32 7.70 5.54
CA TYR A 59 -2.32 6.24 5.35
C TYR A 59 -2.01 5.82 3.91
N GLN A 60 -2.70 6.39 2.92
CA GLN A 60 -2.44 6.11 1.50
C GLN A 60 -1.02 6.54 1.08
N LEU A 61 -0.52 7.66 1.62
CA LEU A 61 0.85 8.11 1.39
C LEU A 61 1.85 7.06 1.89
N GLY A 62 1.66 6.57 3.11
CA GLY A 62 2.54 5.57 3.73
C GLY A 62 2.63 4.31 2.89
N TRP A 63 1.49 3.81 2.40
CA TRP A 63 1.48 2.63 1.52
C TRP A 63 2.14 2.88 0.17
N VAL A 64 1.89 4.02 -0.47
CA VAL A 64 2.55 4.37 -1.74
C VAL A 64 4.08 4.45 -1.56
N VAL A 65 4.55 5.04 -0.46
CA VAL A 65 5.97 5.08 -0.12
C VAL A 65 6.53 3.67 0.04
N THR A 66 5.84 2.80 0.79
CA THR A 66 6.24 1.39 0.94
C THR A 66 6.37 0.67 -0.41
N TYR A 67 5.41 0.86 -1.32
CA TYR A 67 5.46 0.24 -2.66
C TYR A 67 6.63 0.76 -3.50
N TRP A 68 6.90 2.07 -3.49
CA TRP A 68 8.04 2.65 -4.19
C TRP A 68 9.38 2.21 -3.58
N SER A 69 9.48 2.08 -2.26
CA SER A 69 10.66 1.52 -1.60
C SER A 69 10.91 0.07 -2.01
N ALA A 70 9.87 -0.76 -2.02
CA ALA A 70 9.96 -2.16 -2.49
C ALA A 70 10.39 -2.24 -3.96
N THR A 71 9.88 -1.34 -4.80
CA THR A 71 10.25 -1.23 -6.21
C THR A 71 11.71 -0.84 -6.38
N GLY A 72 12.17 0.18 -5.65
CA GLY A 72 13.57 0.62 -5.67
C GLY A 72 14.52 -0.50 -5.22
N LEU A 73 14.14 -1.24 -4.18
CA LEU A 73 14.91 -2.39 -3.71
C LEU A 73 14.95 -3.53 -4.74
N SER A 74 13.81 -3.83 -5.39
CA SER A 74 13.76 -4.84 -6.46
C SER A 74 14.66 -4.47 -7.64
N LEU A 75 14.65 -3.19 -8.05
CA LEU A 75 15.55 -2.68 -9.09
C LEU A 75 17.02 -2.73 -8.67
N LEU A 76 17.33 -2.48 -7.40
CA LEU A 76 18.69 -2.64 -6.87
C LEU A 76 19.15 -4.09 -6.94
N PHE A 77 18.31 -5.06 -6.56
CA PHE A 77 18.63 -6.48 -6.69
C PHE A 77 18.81 -6.90 -8.15
N LEU A 78 17.96 -6.40 -9.05
CA LEU A 78 18.12 -6.64 -10.48
C LEU A 78 19.44 -6.07 -11.00
N LEU A 79 19.79 -4.85 -10.60
CA LEU A 79 21.06 -4.22 -10.96
C LEU A 79 22.24 -5.07 -10.47
N LEU A 80 22.23 -5.46 -9.19
CA LEU A 80 23.27 -6.32 -8.61
C LEU A 80 23.39 -7.65 -9.34
N ALA A 81 22.27 -8.29 -9.67
CA ALA A 81 22.25 -9.56 -10.40
C ALA A 81 22.83 -9.44 -11.81
N VAL A 82 22.60 -8.31 -12.49
CA VAL A 82 23.16 -8.05 -13.84
C VAL A 82 24.65 -7.71 -13.78
N THR A 83 25.11 -7.04 -12.72
CA THR A 83 26.52 -6.63 -12.57
C THR A 83 27.41 -7.70 -11.97
N THR A 84 26.85 -8.70 -11.28
CA THR A 84 27.62 -9.76 -10.63
C THR A 84 27.91 -10.88 -11.63
N PRO A 85 29.18 -11.21 -11.90
CA PRO A 85 29.52 -12.37 -12.73
C PRO A 85 29.00 -13.66 -12.08
N ASP A 86 28.72 -14.68 -12.89
CA ASP A 86 28.25 -16.01 -12.47
C ASP A 86 26.81 -16.11 -11.93
N VAL A 87 26.00 -15.05 -12.03
CA VAL A 87 24.56 -15.12 -11.73
C VAL A 87 23.82 -15.84 -12.87
N PRO A 88 23.02 -16.89 -12.59
CA PRO A 88 22.24 -17.57 -13.61
C PRO A 88 21.26 -16.61 -14.32
N GLY A 89 21.17 -16.70 -15.65
CA GLY A 89 20.26 -15.86 -16.44
C GLY A 89 18.78 -16.01 -16.04
N SER A 90 18.39 -17.16 -15.48
CA SER A 90 17.06 -17.39 -14.90
C SER A 90 16.78 -16.49 -13.69
N THR A 91 17.79 -16.24 -12.85
CA THR A 91 17.69 -15.39 -11.66
C THR A 91 17.53 -13.92 -12.09
N VAL A 92 18.29 -13.49 -13.09
CA VAL A 92 18.15 -12.16 -13.71
C VAL A 92 16.74 -11.99 -14.31
N ALA A 93 16.25 -12.98 -15.05
CA ALA A 93 14.90 -12.95 -15.63
C ALA A 93 13.81 -12.87 -14.56
N ALA A 94 13.91 -13.67 -13.49
CA ALA A 94 13.00 -13.65 -12.36
C ALA A 94 12.95 -12.28 -11.66
N LEU A 95 14.11 -11.69 -11.39
CA LEU A 95 14.21 -10.34 -10.81
C LEU A 95 13.66 -9.27 -11.76
N GLY A 96 13.84 -9.44 -13.08
CA GLY A 96 13.26 -8.58 -14.10
C GLY A 96 11.74 -8.58 -14.09
N PHE A 97 11.13 -9.77 -14.05
CA PHE A 97 9.67 -9.90 -13.92
C PHE A 97 9.16 -9.35 -12.59
N GLY A 98 9.85 -9.64 -11.48
CA GLY A 98 9.52 -9.07 -10.17
C GLY A 98 9.57 -7.54 -10.14
N SER A 99 10.60 -6.95 -10.75
CA SER A 99 10.75 -5.49 -10.86
C SER A 99 9.65 -4.86 -11.71
N THR A 100 9.28 -5.52 -12.82
CA THR A 100 8.20 -5.06 -13.70
C THR A 100 6.85 -5.10 -12.98
N ALA A 101 6.57 -6.17 -12.24
CA ALA A 101 5.35 -6.30 -11.45
C ALA A 101 5.29 -5.25 -10.32
N ALA A 102 6.40 -5.00 -9.63
CA ALA A 102 6.50 -3.98 -8.58
C ALA A 102 6.27 -2.55 -9.14
N LEU A 103 6.85 -2.23 -10.31
CA LEU A 103 6.62 -0.97 -11.01
C LEU A 103 5.14 -0.79 -11.40
N ALA A 104 4.53 -1.83 -11.98
CA ALA A 104 3.11 -1.80 -12.35
C ALA A 104 2.22 -1.57 -11.12
N GLY A 105 2.49 -2.28 -10.02
CA GLY A 105 1.74 -2.11 -8.76
C GLY A 105 1.88 -0.73 -8.14
N SER A 106 3.12 -0.22 -8.05
CA SER A 106 3.40 1.13 -7.53
C SER A 106 2.76 2.23 -8.38
N THR A 107 2.76 2.05 -9.71
CA THR A 107 2.10 2.97 -10.65
C THR A 107 0.60 2.95 -10.44
N LEU A 108 -0.02 1.76 -10.34
CA LEU A 108 -1.45 1.63 -10.10
C LEU A 108 -1.87 2.30 -8.78
N ALA A 109 -1.13 2.04 -7.69
CA ALA A 109 -1.40 2.65 -6.39
C ALA A 109 -1.28 4.19 -6.46
N THR A 110 -0.31 4.71 -7.21
CA THR A 110 -0.14 6.15 -7.42
C THR A 110 -1.31 6.74 -8.21
N LEU A 111 -1.80 6.04 -9.24
CA LEU A 111 -2.96 6.46 -10.04
C LEU A 111 -4.25 6.46 -9.23
N LEU A 112 -4.53 5.39 -8.46
CA LEU A 112 -5.71 5.30 -7.59
C LEU A 112 -5.73 6.42 -6.56
N ARG A 113 -4.58 6.74 -5.96
CA ARG A 113 -4.46 7.87 -5.04
C ARG A 113 -4.71 9.20 -5.74
N ARG A 114 -4.15 9.42 -6.93
CA ARG A 114 -4.36 10.66 -7.72
C ARG A 114 -5.81 10.84 -8.16
N ALA A 115 -6.52 9.73 -8.39
CA ALA A 115 -7.94 9.72 -8.74
C ALA A 115 -8.86 10.00 -7.53
N GLY A 116 -8.33 10.12 -6.31
CA GLY A 116 -9.13 10.41 -5.11
C GLY A 116 -9.98 9.23 -4.63
N VAL A 117 -9.59 8.00 -4.99
CA VAL A 117 -10.32 6.77 -4.61
C VAL A 117 -10.36 6.61 -3.09
N ALA A 118 -11.50 6.18 -2.56
CA ALA A 118 -11.70 5.97 -1.14
C ALA A 118 -10.72 4.93 -0.57
N ALA A 119 -10.34 5.06 0.70
CA ALA A 119 -9.33 4.19 1.31
C ALA A 119 -9.72 2.70 1.31
N ILE A 120 -11.02 2.39 1.43
CA ILE A 120 -11.53 1.03 1.37
C ILE A 120 -11.35 0.41 -0.03
N ASP A 121 -11.70 1.16 -1.08
CA ASP A 121 -11.56 0.72 -2.47
C ASP A 121 -10.07 0.64 -2.87
N PHE A 122 -9.23 1.52 -2.32
CA PHE A 122 -7.78 1.46 -2.47
C PHE A 122 -7.22 0.17 -1.82
N ASP A 123 -7.68 -0.17 -0.62
CA ASP A 123 -7.26 -1.37 0.08
C ASP A 123 -7.72 -2.64 -0.67
N ASP A 124 -8.95 -2.68 -1.19
CA ASP A 124 -9.46 -3.81 -1.97
C ASP A 124 -8.75 -3.98 -3.33
N ALA A 125 -8.39 -2.86 -3.97
CA ALA A 125 -7.67 -2.87 -5.24
C ALA A 125 -6.18 -3.23 -5.06
N THR A 126 -5.59 -2.91 -3.90
CA THR A 126 -4.17 -3.17 -3.60
C THR A 126 -3.95 -4.38 -2.71
N ALA A 127 -5.00 -5.03 -2.19
CA ALA A 127 -4.92 -6.25 -1.40
C ALA A 127 -4.00 -7.33 -2.00
N PRO A 128 -4.12 -7.71 -3.30
CA PRO A 128 -3.19 -8.66 -3.89
C PRO A 128 -1.74 -8.17 -3.92
N MET A 129 -1.52 -6.86 -4.10
CA MET A 129 -0.18 -6.26 -4.10
C MET A 129 0.43 -6.23 -2.70
N ARG A 130 -0.38 -6.05 -1.65
CA ARG A 130 0.08 -6.09 -0.26
C ARG A 130 0.56 -7.48 0.13
N VAL A 131 -0.18 -8.52 -0.26
CA VAL A 131 0.24 -9.90 -0.03
C VAL A 131 1.57 -10.16 -0.73
N LEU A 132 1.71 -9.67 -1.96
CA LEU A 132 2.94 -9.81 -2.73
C LEU A 132 4.12 -9.03 -2.12
N ALA A 133 3.89 -7.79 -1.68
CA ALA A 133 4.88 -6.96 -1.02
C ALA A 133 5.30 -7.53 0.34
N ALA A 134 4.35 -8.08 1.11
CA ALA A 134 4.64 -8.77 2.36
C ALA A 134 5.43 -10.07 2.12
N ALA A 135 5.04 -10.87 1.13
CA ALA A 135 5.80 -12.06 0.74
C ALA A 135 7.23 -11.69 0.30
N TRP A 136 7.40 -10.62 -0.46
CA TRP A 136 8.72 -10.10 -0.83
C TRP A 136 9.52 -9.61 0.37
N ALA A 137 8.91 -8.87 1.30
CA ALA A 137 9.57 -8.42 2.51
C ALA A 137 10.04 -9.60 3.37
N VAL A 138 9.21 -10.65 3.50
CA VAL A 138 9.59 -11.89 4.19
C VAL A 138 10.76 -12.57 3.48
N LEU A 139 10.75 -12.64 2.15
CA LEU A 139 11.81 -13.25 1.37
C LEU A 139 13.13 -12.46 1.50
N LEU A 140 13.06 -11.13 1.47
CA LEU A 140 14.21 -10.24 1.71
C LEU A 140 14.78 -10.39 3.11
N VAL A 141 13.92 -10.46 4.12
CA VAL A 141 14.33 -10.71 5.52
C VAL A 141 14.97 -12.09 5.62
N ALA A 142 14.37 -13.12 5.03
CA ALA A 142 14.95 -14.46 5.01
C ALA A 142 16.32 -14.48 4.32
N MET A 143 16.49 -13.74 3.23
CA MET A 143 17.76 -13.63 2.52
C MET A 143 18.81 -12.87 3.34
N LEU A 144 18.43 -11.76 3.99
CA LEU A 144 19.28 -11.02 4.94
C LEU A 144 19.71 -11.90 6.13
N VAL A 145 18.79 -12.66 6.70
CA VAL A 145 19.08 -13.61 7.78
C VAL A 145 20.02 -14.71 7.28
N ALA A 146 19.79 -15.27 6.10
CA ALA A 146 20.68 -16.27 5.51
C ALA A 146 22.09 -15.72 5.27
N VAL A 147 22.22 -14.47 4.80
CA VAL A 147 23.53 -13.80 4.65
C VAL A 147 24.17 -13.53 6.01
N ALA A 148 23.42 -13.04 7.01
CA ALA A 148 23.94 -12.78 8.35
C ALA A 148 24.43 -14.07 9.04
N VAL A 149 23.68 -15.16 8.89
CA VAL A 149 24.07 -16.49 9.37
C VAL A 149 25.28 -17.01 8.60
N GLY A 150 25.28 -16.93 7.27
CA GLY A 150 26.37 -17.40 6.41
C GLY A 150 27.68 -16.61 6.55
N THR A 151 27.61 -15.32 6.89
CA THR A 151 28.80 -14.47 7.13
C THR A 151 29.38 -14.61 8.54
N GLY A 152 28.67 -15.29 9.44
CA GLY A 152 29.19 -15.74 10.74
C GLY A 152 28.85 -14.86 11.93
N TRP A 153 27.66 -14.23 11.98
CA TRP A 153 27.17 -13.58 13.21
C TRP A 153 26.67 -14.57 14.29
N GLY A 154 26.62 -15.87 13.99
CA GLY A 154 26.36 -16.91 14.99
C GLY A 154 27.00 -18.24 14.60
N ALA A 155 28.07 -18.61 15.30
CA ALA A 155 28.71 -19.93 15.36
C ALA A 155 29.11 -20.57 14.01
N ARG A 156 30.37 -20.33 13.59
CA ARG A 156 31.04 -21.09 12.51
C ARG A 156 31.34 -22.55 12.88
N ASP A 157 31.05 -22.99 14.10
CA ASP A 157 31.56 -24.26 14.61
C ASP A 157 30.65 -25.48 14.35
N SER A 158 29.45 -25.33 13.78
CA SER A 158 28.47 -26.44 13.70
C SER A 158 27.77 -26.67 12.36
N ALA A 159 28.02 -25.86 11.32
CA ALA A 159 27.46 -26.09 9.98
C ALA A 159 28.55 -26.53 9.00
N GLY A 160 28.55 -27.82 8.63
CA GLY A 160 29.44 -28.34 7.59
C GLY A 160 29.16 -27.71 6.21
N PRO A 161 30.16 -27.61 5.31
CA PRO A 161 30.05 -26.92 4.01
C PRO A 161 28.95 -27.47 3.08
N GLU A 162 28.48 -28.70 3.29
CA GLU A 162 27.37 -29.31 2.55
C GLU A 162 25.99 -28.78 2.97
N ALA A 163 25.80 -28.40 4.24
CA ALA A 163 24.53 -27.87 4.72
C ALA A 163 24.28 -26.45 4.19
N THR A 164 25.34 -25.64 4.10
CA THR A 164 25.27 -24.27 3.59
C THR A 164 24.98 -24.23 2.09
N SER A 165 25.56 -25.14 1.30
CA SER A 165 25.32 -25.20 -0.15
C SER A 165 23.93 -25.73 -0.51
N SER A 166 23.41 -26.68 0.28
CA SER A 166 22.05 -27.21 0.15
C SER A 166 20.98 -26.11 0.33
N VAL A 167 21.04 -25.36 1.43
CA VAL A 167 20.07 -24.31 1.76
C VAL A 167 20.07 -23.19 0.73
N LEU A 168 21.26 -22.76 0.27
CA LEU A 168 21.39 -21.75 -0.77
C LEU A 168 20.81 -22.23 -2.10
N SER A 169 21.05 -23.49 -2.50
CA SER A 169 20.55 -24.03 -3.78
C SER A 169 19.03 -24.25 -3.84
N VAL A 170 18.40 -24.46 -2.68
CA VAL A 170 16.94 -24.61 -2.55
C VAL A 170 16.28 -23.24 -2.51
N ALA A 171 16.85 -22.29 -1.76
CA ALA A 171 16.40 -20.90 -1.75
C ALA A 171 16.45 -20.29 -3.16
N ASP A 172 17.52 -20.52 -3.91
CA ASP A 172 17.72 -19.96 -5.25
C ASP A 172 16.72 -20.52 -6.28
N ARG A 173 16.40 -21.82 -6.19
CA ARG A 173 15.42 -22.47 -7.09
C ARG A 173 13.97 -22.13 -6.77
N VAL A 174 13.62 -22.03 -5.49
CA VAL A 174 12.23 -21.79 -5.05
C VAL A 174 11.87 -20.30 -5.15
N ALA A 175 12.80 -19.40 -4.84
CA ALA A 175 12.55 -17.96 -4.88
C ALA A 175 12.41 -17.42 -6.32
N ALA A 176 13.24 -17.89 -7.26
CA ALA A 176 13.30 -17.29 -8.59
C ALA A 176 12.09 -17.64 -9.48
N GLN A 177 11.68 -18.92 -9.57
CA GLN A 177 10.70 -19.33 -10.57
C GLN A 177 9.24 -19.14 -10.15
N ILE A 178 8.90 -19.37 -8.89
CA ILE A 178 7.50 -19.41 -8.45
C ILE A 178 6.97 -17.99 -8.22
N PHE A 179 7.79 -17.10 -7.63
CA PHE A 179 7.31 -15.79 -7.23
C PHE A 179 7.24 -14.78 -8.39
N GLY A 180 8.18 -14.80 -9.34
CA GLY A 180 8.19 -13.83 -10.44
C GLY A 180 6.98 -13.97 -11.38
N VAL A 181 6.62 -15.21 -11.73
CA VAL A 181 5.50 -15.49 -12.64
C VAL A 181 4.15 -15.33 -11.93
N ALA A 182 4.02 -15.85 -10.70
CA ALA A 182 2.79 -15.72 -9.92
C ALA A 182 2.48 -14.25 -9.59
N ALA A 183 3.51 -13.45 -9.27
CA ALA A 183 3.38 -12.01 -9.07
C ALA A 183 2.79 -11.31 -10.28
N LEU A 184 3.29 -11.61 -11.47
CA LEU A 184 2.87 -10.96 -12.70
C LEU A 184 1.40 -11.29 -13.03
N PHE A 185 1.00 -12.55 -12.85
CA PHE A 185 -0.39 -12.96 -13.05
C PHE A 185 -1.36 -12.37 -12.03
N VAL A 186 -1.00 -12.33 -10.74
CA VAL A 186 -1.86 -11.77 -9.69
C VAL A 186 -2.02 -10.25 -9.84
N VAL A 187 -0.92 -9.55 -10.13
CA VAL A 187 -0.91 -8.09 -10.28
C VAL A 187 -1.64 -7.65 -11.55
N VAL A 188 -1.36 -8.31 -12.69
CA VAL A 188 -1.94 -7.94 -13.98
C VAL A 188 -3.37 -8.46 -14.13
N GLY A 189 -3.70 -9.63 -13.59
CA GLY A 189 -5.03 -10.23 -13.72
C GLY A 189 -6.07 -9.59 -12.79
N ASP A 190 -5.90 -9.73 -11.48
CA ASP A 190 -6.92 -9.29 -10.52
C ASP A 190 -6.92 -7.76 -10.34
N GLY A 191 -5.72 -7.17 -10.25
CA GLY A 191 -5.54 -5.73 -10.08
C GLY A 191 -6.11 -4.91 -11.23
N TYR A 192 -5.84 -5.30 -12.48
CA TYR A 192 -6.34 -4.59 -13.68
C TYR A 192 -7.87 -4.68 -13.81
N THR A 193 -8.44 -5.85 -13.54
CA THR A 193 -9.89 -6.07 -13.69
C THR A 193 -10.68 -5.25 -12.69
N LYS A 194 -10.20 -5.13 -11.44
CA LYS A 194 -10.77 -4.25 -10.41
C LYS A 194 -10.58 -2.77 -10.74
N HIS A 195 -9.41 -2.38 -11.22
CA HIS A 195 -9.13 -1.00 -11.65
C HIS A 195 -10.09 -0.52 -12.74
N ARG A 196 -10.34 -1.36 -13.77
CA ARG A 196 -11.27 -1.05 -14.86
C ARG A 196 -12.72 -0.87 -14.37
N ARG A 197 -13.14 -1.65 -13.37
CA ARG A 197 -14.49 -1.52 -12.76
C ARG A 197 -14.63 -0.22 -11.97
N LEU A 198 -13.58 0.22 -11.29
CA LEU A 198 -13.59 1.47 -10.52
C LEU A 198 -13.62 2.70 -11.43
N LEU A 199 -12.84 2.70 -12.52
CA LEU A 199 -12.87 3.79 -13.51
C LEU A 199 -14.19 3.88 -14.30
N GLY A 200 -14.93 2.78 -14.44
CA GLY A 200 -16.24 2.79 -15.09
C GLY A 200 -17.40 3.28 -14.22
N ARG A 201 -17.15 3.54 -12.93
CA ARG A 201 -18.16 4.02 -11.96
C ARG A 201 -17.95 5.49 -11.54
N ALA A 202 -16.82 6.08 -11.88
CA ALA A 202 -16.50 7.50 -11.67
C ALA A 202 -16.90 8.32 -12.90
#